data_AF-A0A943ZY11-F1
#
_entry.id   AF-A0A943ZY11-F1
#
_cell.length_a   1.000
_cell.length_b   1.000
_cell.length_c   1.000
_cell.angle_alpha   90.00
_cell.angle_beta   90.00
_cell.angle_gamma   90.00
#
_symmetry.space_group_name_H-M   'P 1'
#
loop_
_entity.id
_entity.type
_entity.pdbx_description
1 polymer ?
#
loop_
_entity_poly.entity_id
_entity_poly.type
_entity_poly.pdbx_seq_one_letter_code
_entity_poly.pdbx_strand_id
1 'polypeptide(L)'
;MKAAVFAGTTEGREICEFLTSKGICFTAFTATEMGGELISAKANIHVGRLGQDEMICELNTFDLIIDATHPYATEVTENIKHACNILGKKYIRLLRDESTVSGAVYADSIDEATEFLKNTDGKIFVSTGSKEAEKYTVLDNFEERIVIRILESAEPINKCRSLGYKNIIIGKGPFSIERNLSDFKGCNWLVTKSSGTAGGFDEKIQAARKLNINILVIKRPKEDGYSMEQVKNMINKNMITEPSEIEKKSFEIIEEKLAGRIFPEECKSVIKRVIHTTADFDYADNLIFSENAVETAVNILKNGVTIVTDTNMVLAGINKKILESLGCNAVCYMADNDVADEAKRRGVTRATVSVEKAAKLGGNVMFAIGNAPTALIALDRLIKEQKIKPSFIIAAPVGFVNVIESKNLIINGEIPFIAAKGNKGGSNVAAAIVNALLYKIRR
;
A
#
# COMPACT_ATOMS: atom_id res chain seq x y z
N MET A 1 1.03 3.45 2.97
CA MET A 1 -0.37 3.22 3.37
C MET A 1 -0.38 2.24 4.53
N LYS A 2 -0.72 2.71 5.74
CA LYS A 2 -0.91 1.88 6.93
C LYS A 2 -2.42 1.81 7.22
N ALA A 3 -2.98 0.61 7.31
CA ALA A 3 -4.42 0.42 7.49
C ALA A 3 -4.79 0.00 8.93
N ALA A 4 -5.94 0.44 9.42
CA ALA A 4 -6.60 -0.11 10.60
C ALA A 4 -7.82 -0.93 10.15
N VAL A 5 -7.97 -2.15 10.64
CA VAL A 5 -9.10 -3.02 10.31
C VAL A 5 -9.82 -3.43 11.59
N PHE A 6 -11.08 -3.07 11.75
CA PHE A 6 -11.89 -3.55 12.88
C PHE A 6 -12.44 -4.94 12.56
N ALA A 7 -11.68 -5.97 12.92
CA ALA A 7 -11.76 -7.31 12.34
C ALA A 7 -12.53 -8.34 13.19
N GLY A 8 -13.48 -7.92 14.02
CA GLY A 8 -14.27 -8.81 14.88
C GLY A 8 -15.27 -9.74 14.16
N THR A 9 -15.21 -9.83 12.84
CA THR A 9 -16.16 -10.53 11.97
C THR A 9 -15.45 -11.45 10.98
N THR A 10 -16.19 -12.24 10.22
CA THR A 10 -15.60 -13.14 9.21
C THR A 10 -15.01 -12.34 8.05
N GLU A 11 -15.71 -11.31 7.61
CA GLU A 11 -15.34 -10.38 6.55
C GLU A 11 -14.16 -9.52 6.99
N GLY A 12 -14.14 -9.11 8.27
CA GLY A 12 -12.97 -8.50 8.89
C GLY A 12 -11.72 -9.38 8.81
N ARG A 13 -11.85 -10.69 9.01
CA ARG A 13 -10.73 -11.64 8.85
C ARG A 13 -10.33 -11.82 7.38
N GLU A 14 -11.31 -11.97 6.49
CA GLU A 14 -11.06 -12.11 5.05
C GLU A 14 -10.32 -10.89 4.47
N ILE A 15 -10.70 -9.67 4.89
CA ILE A 15 -10.01 -8.47 4.41
C ILE A 15 -8.59 -8.37 4.99
N CYS A 16 -8.34 -8.84 6.22
CA CYS A 16 -6.99 -8.95 6.79
C CYS A 16 -6.10 -9.91 5.98
N GLU A 17 -6.62 -11.07 5.57
CA GLU A 17 -5.91 -12.01 4.69
C GLU A 17 -5.61 -11.37 3.33
N PHE A 18 -6.60 -10.67 2.75
CA PHE A 18 -6.41 -9.96 1.49
C PHE A 18 -5.31 -8.89 1.60
N LEU A 19 -5.31 -8.05 2.64
CA LEU A 19 -4.27 -7.05 2.86
C LEU A 19 -2.88 -7.67 3.02
N THR A 20 -2.79 -8.81 3.71
CA THR A 20 -1.55 -9.59 3.84
C THR A 20 -1.06 -10.07 2.48
N SER A 21 -1.95 -10.59 1.63
CA SER A 21 -1.60 -11.04 0.27
C SER A 21 -1.05 -9.92 -0.63
N LYS A 22 -1.39 -8.66 -0.30
CA LYS A 22 -0.91 -7.46 -1.00
C LYS A 22 0.33 -6.83 -0.36
N GLY A 23 0.86 -7.41 0.72
CA GLY A 23 2.00 -6.85 1.45
C GLY A 23 1.71 -5.51 2.12
N ILE A 24 0.45 -5.19 2.40
CA ILE A 24 0.05 -3.95 3.06
C ILE A 24 0.19 -4.14 4.57
N CYS A 25 0.88 -3.23 5.26
CA CYS A 25 0.94 -3.23 6.72
C CYS A 25 -0.36 -2.72 7.33
N PHE A 26 -0.92 -3.47 8.29
CA PHE A 26 -2.14 -3.07 8.99
C PHE A 26 -2.15 -3.51 10.46
N THR A 27 -3.05 -2.92 11.23
CA THR A 27 -3.39 -3.33 12.60
C THR A 27 -4.84 -3.78 12.65
N ALA A 28 -5.07 -4.97 13.18
CA ALA A 28 -6.39 -5.52 13.37
C ALA A 28 -6.89 -5.22 14.79
N PHE A 29 -8.04 -4.57 14.89
CA PHE A 29 -8.69 -4.21 16.15
C PHE A 29 -9.81 -5.22 16.44
N THR A 30 -9.79 -5.80 17.64
CA THR A 30 -10.78 -6.79 18.08
C THR A 30 -11.22 -6.48 19.51
N ALA A 31 -12.51 -6.72 19.82
CA ALA A 31 -13.04 -6.43 21.15
C ALA A 31 -12.64 -7.47 22.21
N THR A 32 -12.18 -8.66 21.80
CA THR A 32 -11.86 -9.79 22.68
C THR A 32 -10.63 -10.53 22.19
N GLU A 33 -9.88 -11.16 23.12
CA GLU A 33 -8.67 -11.94 22.81
C GLU A 33 -8.97 -13.07 21.83
N MET A 34 -10.06 -13.81 22.04
CA MET A 34 -10.54 -14.85 21.13
C MET A 34 -10.77 -14.32 19.70
N GLY A 35 -11.23 -13.08 19.56
CA GLY A 35 -11.38 -12.46 18.24
C GLY A 35 -10.04 -12.23 17.55
N GLY A 36 -9.02 -11.84 18.32
CA GLY A 36 -7.64 -11.67 17.85
C GLY A 36 -6.97 -12.99 17.47
N GLU A 37 -7.13 -14.05 18.28
CA GLU A 37 -6.57 -15.39 18.00
C GLU A 37 -7.08 -15.99 16.68
N LEU A 38 -8.29 -15.62 16.26
CA LEU A 38 -8.88 -16.06 15.02
C LEU A 38 -8.30 -15.37 13.77
N ILE A 39 -7.41 -14.39 13.94
CA ILE A 39 -6.74 -13.68 12.84
C ILE A 39 -5.45 -14.42 12.49
N SER A 40 -5.53 -15.25 11.44
CA SER A 40 -4.40 -15.97 10.82
C SER A 40 -3.43 -15.05 10.07
N ALA A 41 -3.89 -13.85 9.71
CA ALA A 41 -3.18 -12.88 8.90
C ALA A 41 -1.98 -12.27 9.66
N LYS A 42 -0.88 -11.98 8.95
CA LYS A 42 0.32 -11.37 9.55
C LYS A 42 0.07 -9.89 9.83
N ALA A 43 -0.45 -9.59 11.02
CA ALA A 43 -0.86 -8.26 11.44
C ALA A 43 -0.39 -7.92 12.86
N ASN A 44 -0.34 -6.63 13.17
CA ASN A 44 -0.38 -6.21 14.58
C ASN A 44 -1.82 -6.37 15.08
N ILE A 45 -2.01 -6.88 16.29
CA ILE A 45 -3.34 -7.11 16.87
C ILE A 45 -3.50 -6.18 18.07
N HIS A 46 -4.56 -5.38 18.04
CA HIS A 46 -5.03 -4.61 19.18
C HIS A 46 -6.27 -5.31 19.75
N VAL A 47 -6.23 -5.65 21.03
CA VAL A 47 -7.34 -6.28 21.74
C VAL A 47 -7.87 -5.33 22.80
N GLY A 48 -9.17 -5.06 22.76
CA GLY A 48 -9.83 -4.19 23.73
C GLY A 48 -10.97 -3.40 23.11
N ARG A 49 -11.87 -2.92 23.96
CA ARG A 49 -12.86 -1.91 23.56
C ARG A 49 -12.22 -0.54 23.74
N LEU A 50 -12.37 0.31 22.73
CA LEU A 50 -11.87 1.68 22.73
C LEU A 50 -13.04 2.64 22.90
N GLY A 51 -12.92 3.55 23.85
CA GLY A 51 -13.76 4.73 23.96
C GLY A 51 -13.50 5.72 22.81
N GLN A 52 -14.26 6.80 22.76
CA GLN A 52 -14.18 7.78 21.68
C GLN A 52 -12.83 8.49 21.61
N ASP A 53 -12.31 8.98 22.74
CA ASP A 53 -11.01 9.67 22.80
C ASP A 53 -9.84 8.74 22.48
N GLU A 54 -9.87 7.52 23.02
CA GLU A 54 -8.87 6.49 22.73
C GLU A 54 -8.86 6.13 21.24
N MET A 55 -10.05 6.04 20.61
CA MET A 55 -10.19 5.79 19.18
C MET A 55 -9.47 6.87 18.35
N ILE A 56 -9.60 8.15 18.72
CA ILE A 56 -8.93 9.25 18.02
C ILE A 56 -7.41 9.11 18.14
N CYS A 57 -6.90 8.83 19.34
CA CYS A 57 -5.46 8.66 19.57
C CYS A 57 -4.88 7.50 18.74
N GLU A 58 -5.51 6.33 18.81
CA GLU A 58 -5.05 5.13 18.13
C GLU A 58 -5.10 5.28 16.60
N LEU A 59 -6.20 5.83 16.07
CA LEU A 59 -6.41 5.91 14.62
C LEU A 59 -5.53 6.97 13.93
N ASN A 60 -4.87 7.87 14.68
CA ASN A 60 -4.05 8.94 14.12
C ASN A 60 -2.91 8.44 13.23
N THR A 61 -2.32 7.28 13.55
CA THR A 61 -1.15 6.74 12.80
C THR A 61 -1.51 6.02 11.49
N PHE A 62 -2.80 5.92 11.17
CA PHE A 62 -3.29 5.16 10.02
C PHE A 62 -3.78 6.09 8.89
N ASP A 63 -3.72 5.59 7.66
CA ASP A 63 -4.15 6.30 6.45
C ASP A 63 -5.55 5.84 6.00
N LEU A 64 -5.86 4.57 6.24
CA LEU A 64 -7.08 3.90 5.80
C LEU A 64 -7.72 3.14 6.96
N ILE A 65 -8.99 3.39 7.21
CA ILE A 65 -9.76 2.73 8.25
C ILE A 65 -10.83 1.86 7.60
N ILE A 66 -10.74 0.55 7.81
CA ILE A 66 -11.72 -0.43 7.35
C ILE A 66 -12.53 -0.90 8.56
N ASP A 67 -13.78 -0.45 8.61
CA ASP A 67 -14.72 -0.85 9.64
C ASP A 67 -15.51 -2.07 9.17
N ALA A 68 -15.11 -3.23 9.68
CA ALA A 68 -15.79 -4.50 9.49
C ALA A 68 -16.45 -4.98 10.79
N THR A 69 -16.83 -4.05 11.69
CA THR A 69 -17.53 -4.42 12.93
C THR A 69 -18.92 -5.00 12.65
N HIS A 70 -19.47 -5.73 13.63
CA HIS A 70 -20.79 -6.34 13.46
C HIS A 70 -21.88 -5.27 13.24
N PRO A 71 -22.87 -5.48 12.34
CA PRO A 71 -23.99 -4.55 12.13
C PRO A 71 -24.83 -4.15 13.35
N TYR A 72 -24.69 -4.84 14.49
CA TYR A 72 -25.40 -4.52 15.74
C TYR A 72 -24.48 -3.83 16.76
N ALA A 73 -23.22 -3.60 16.42
CA ALA A 73 -22.23 -2.92 17.25
C ALA A 73 -22.22 -1.42 16.89
N THR A 74 -23.36 -0.76 17.09
CA THR A 74 -23.59 0.63 16.65
C THR A 74 -22.62 1.63 17.31
N GLU A 75 -22.39 1.49 18.62
CA GLU A 75 -21.52 2.37 19.40
C GLU A 75 -20.08 2.43 18.85
N VAL A 76 -19.47 1.27 18.55
CA VAL A 76 -18.10 1.24 18.02
C VAL A 76 -18.03 1.83 16.61
N THR A 77 -19.02 1.53 15.76
CA THR A 77 -19.13 2.12 14.41
C THR A 77 -19.21 3.65 14.48
N GLU A 78 -20.00 4.19 15.41
CA GLU A 78 -20.10 5.64 15.64
C GLU A 78 -18.80 6.25 16.12
N ASN A 79 -18.11 5.61 17.08
CA ASN A 79 -16.81 6.05 17.56
C ASN A 79 -15.75 6.07 16.44
N ILE A 80 -15.72 5.06 15.57
CA ILE A 80 -14.81 5.02 14.42
C ILE A 80 -15.12 6.16 13.45
N LYS A 81 -16.40 6.35 13.08
CA LYS A 81 -16.83 7.45 12.18
C LYS A 81 -16.44 8.81 12.75
N HIS A 82 -16.69 9.02 14.04
CA HIS A 82 -16.34 10.25 14.73
C HIS A 82 -14.82 10.53 14.67
N ALA A 83 -14.00 9.54 15.01
CA ALA A 83 -12.55 9.65 14.95
C ALA A 83 -12.04 9.93 13.53
N CYS A 84 -12.59 9.25 12.51
CA CYS A 84 -12.21 9.47 11.12
C CYS A 84 -12.54 10.89 10.63
N ASN A 85 -13.70 11.42 11.03
CA ASN A 85 -14.12 12.78 10.68
C ASN A 85 -13.20 13.84 11.29
N ILE A 86 -12.82 13.70 12.56
CA ILE A 86 -11.90 14.64 13.24
C ILE A 86 -10.51 14.60 12.61
N LEU A 87 -10.01 13.40 12.33
CA LEU A 87 -8.65 13.19 11.84
C LEU A 87 -8.51 13.34 10.32
N GLY A 88 -9.61 13.53 9.59
CA GLY A 88 -9.63 13.56 8.12
C GLY A 88 -9.18 12.26 7.47
N LYS A 89 -9.45 11.10 8.10
CA LYS A 89 -9.01 9.78 7.61
C LYS A 89 -10.00 9.17 6.64
N LYS A 90 -9.47 8.36 5.71
CA LYS A 90 -10.30 7.60 4.77
C LYS A 90 -11.00 6.46 5.50
N TYR A 91 -12.32 6.56 5.63
CA TYR A 91 -13.19 5.56 6.26
C TYR A 91 -13.90 4.70 5.21
N ILE A 92 -13.91 3.37 5.42
CA ILE A 92 -14.64 2.40 4.61
C ILE A 92 -15.46 1.49 5.53
N ARG A 93 -16.78 1.51 5.40
CA ARG A 93 -17.68 0.54 6.03
C ARG A 93 -17.78 -0.71 5.15
N LEU A 94 -17.32 -1.85 5.64
CA LEU A 94 -17.44 -3.15 4.98
C LEU A 94 -18.77 -3.81 5.38
N LEU A 95 -19.68 -3.95 4.42
CA LEU A 95 -20.95 -4.61 4.61
C LEU A 95 -20.79 -6.12 4.50
N ARG A 96 -21.54 -6.84 5.33
CA ARG A 96 -21.69 -8.29 5.29
C ARG A 96 -22.89 -8.65 4.43
N ASP A 97 -22.83 -9.76 3.70
CA ASP A 97 -23.97 -10.25 2.93
C ASP A 97 -25.18 -10.55 3.84
N GLU A 98 -26.38 -10.31 3.29
CA GLU A 98 -27.64 -10.58 3.97
C GLU A 98 -28.20 -11.93 3.52
N SER A 99 -28.44 -12.82 4.48
CA SER A 99 -29.11 -14.09 4.22
C SER A 99 -30.62 -13.92 4.40
N THR A 100 -31.38 -14.04 3.32
CA THR A 100 -32.85 -14.04 3.37
C THR A 100 -33.38 -15.46 3.58
N VAL A 101 -34.37 -15.57 4.47
CA VAL A 101 -35.10 -16.79 4.78
C VAL A 101 -36.47 -16.73 4.12
N SER A 102 -36.70 -17.62 3.14
CA SER A 102 -38.02 -17.81 2.55
C SER A 102 -39.03 -18.29 3.60
N GLY A 103 -40.22 -17.68 3.61
CA GLY A 103 -41.33 -17.98 4.52
C GLY A 103 -41.21 -17.38 5.93
N ALA A 104 -40.18 -16.56 6.20
CA ALA A 104 -40.02 -15.87 7.47
C ALA A 104 -40.76 -14.51 7.49
N VAL A 105 -41.25 -14.14 8.67
CA VAL A 105 -41.73 -12.79 8.99
C VAL A 105 -40.52 -11.93 9.36
N TYR A 106 -40.48 -10.68 8.88
CA TYR A 106 -39.40 -9.75 9.19
C TYR A 106 -39.93 -8.55 9.95
N ALA A 107 -39.20 -8.14 10.99
CA ALA A 107 -39.47 -6.93 11.76
C ALA A 107 -38.22 -6.05 11.78
N ASP A 108 -38.37 -4.74 11.61
CA ASP A 108 -37.31 -3.74 11.67
C ASP A 108 -36.79 -3.53 13.10
N SER A 109 -37.56 -3.92 14.11
CA SER A 109 -37.20 -3.81 15.52
C SER A 109 -37.81 -4.92 16.38
N ILE A 110 -37.34 -5.04 17.63
CA ILE A 110 -37.97 -5.95 18.60
C ILE A 110 -39.36 -5.46 18.98
N ASP A 111 -39.59 -4.14 19.02
CA ASP A 111 -40.89 -3.56 19.33
C ASP A 111 -41.94 -3.95 18.27
N GLU A 112 -41.59 -3.85 16.99
CA GLU A 112 -42.44 -4.34 15.89
C GLU A 112 -42.63 -5.87 15.95
N ALA A 113 -41.58 -6.62 16.30
CA ALA A 113 -41.69 -8.06 16.48
C ALA A 113 -42.67 -8.43 17.61
N THR A 114 -42.63 -7.71 18.74
CA THR A 114 -43.57 -7.94 19.83
C THR A 114 -44.99 -7.55 19.45
N GLU A 115 -45.20 -6.48 18.69
CA GLU A 115 -46.52 -6.09 18.20
C GLU A 115 -47.14 -7.15 17.27
N PHE A 116 -46.32 -7.72 16.39
CA PHE A 116 -46.74 -8.86 15.58
C PHE A 116 -47.08 -10.08 16.46
N LEU A 117 -46.23 -10.40 17.44
CA LEU A 117 -46.39 -11.59 18.29
C LEU A 117 -47.62 -11.53 19.21
N LYS A 118 -48.10 -10.34 19.57
CA LYS A 118 -49.37 -10.16 20.31
C LYS A 118 -50.55 -10.84 19.62
N ASN A 119 -50.54 -10.83 18.28
CA ASN A 119 -51.62 -11.37 17.45
C ASN A 119 -51.39 -12.84 17.05
N THR A 120 -50.47 -13.53 17.71
CA THR A 120 -50.20 -14.96 17.46
C THR A 120 -50.48 -15.78 18.71
N ASP A 121 -50.56 -17.09 18.56
CA ASP A 121 -50.66 -18.04 19.67
C ASP A 121 -49.42 -18.94 19.78
N GLY A 122 -49.28 -19.61 20.93
CA GLY A 122 -48.26 -20.62 21.16
C GLY A 122 -46.96 -20.09 21.76
N LYS A 123 -46.05 -21.02 22.07
CA LYS A 123 -44.78 -20.72 22.76
C LYS A 123 -43.75 -20.11 21.81
N ILE A 124 -42.99 -19.14 22.31
CA ILE A 124 -42.05 -18.35 21.53
C ILE A 124 -40.64 -18.61 22.04
N PHE A 125 -39.77 -19.10 21.17
CA PHE A 125 -38.34 -19.22 21.43
C PHE A 125 -37.63 -17.93 21.07
N VAL A 126 -36.99 -17.28 22.05
CA VAL A 126 -36.25 -16.02 21.85
C VAL A 126 -34.76 -16.27 21.94
N SER A 127 -34.07 -16.06 20.82
CA SER A 127 -32.61 -16.21 20.70
C SER A 127 -31.86 -14.88 20.59
N THR A 128 -32.52 -13.76 20.92
CA THR A 128 -31.99 -12.39 20.80
C THR A 128 -31.15 -11.94 22.01
N GLY A 129 -31.13 -12.75 23.09
CA GLY A 129 -30.35 -12.53 24.31
C GLY A 129 -31.07 -11.68 25.37
N SER A 130 -30.41 -11.46 26.52
CA SER A 130 -31.02 -10.82 27.70
C SER A 130 -31.14 -9.30 27.62
N LYS A 131 -30.38 -8.63 26.73
CA LYS A 131 -30.35 -7.15 26.66
C LYS A 131 -31.75 -6.57 26.49
N GLU A 132 -32.53 -7.18 25.61
CA GLU A 132 -33.85 -6.71 25.19
C GLU A 132 -34.99 -7.55 25.79
N ALA A 133 -34.71 -8.38 26.80
CA ALA A 133 -35.69 -9.28 27.41
C ALA A 133 -36.93 -8.51 27.90
N GLU A 134 -36.74 -7.36 28.53
CA GLU A 134 -37.82 -6.51 29.05
C GLU A 134 -38.90 -6.17 28.01
N LYS A 135 -38.53 -6.00 26.73
CA LYS A 135 -39.49 -5.67 25.68
C LYS A 135 -40.53 -6.74 25.44
N TYR A 136 -40.23 -8.01 25.72
CA TYR A 136 -41.19 -9.09 25.51
C TYR A 136 -42.20 -9.24 26.66
N THR A 137 -42.04 -8.50 27.75
CA THR A 137 -42.98 -8.52 28.90
C THR A 137 -44.37 -7.97 28.55
N VAL A 138 -44.49 -7.28 27.41
CA VAL A 138 -45.76 -6.77 26.87
C VAL A 138 -46.66 -7.85 26.26
N LEU A 139 -46.17 -9.09 26.15
CA LEU A 139 -46.93 -10.21 25.60
C LEU A 139 -47.75 -10.91 26.69
N ASP A 140 -48.97 -11.33 26.35
CA ASP A 140 -49.81 -12.07 27.28
C ASP A 140 -49.15 -13.39 27.72
N ASN A 141 -49.15 -13.64 29.03
CA ASN A 141 -48.53 -14.80 29.68
C ASN A 141 -47.04 -14.99 29.31
N PHE A 142 -46.28 -13.91 29.14
CA PHE A 142 -44.89 -13.98 28.68
C PHE A 142 -44.00 -14.87 29.55
N GLU A 143 -44.28 -14.95 30.86
CA GLU A 143 -43.52 -15.70 31.86
C GLU A 143 -43.43 -17.19 31.49
N GLU A 144 -44.52 -17.75 30.95
CA GLU A 144 -44.63 -19.16 30.53
C GLU A 144 -44.56 -19.34 29.01
N ARG A 145 -45.00 -18.32 28.27
CA ARG A 145 -45.07 -18.35 26.81
C ARG A 145 -43.69 -18.23 26.17
N ILE A 146 -42.76 -17.53 26.80
CA ILE A 146 -41.43 -17.29 26.25
C ILE A 146 -40.41 -18.27 26.81
N VAL A 147 -39.66 -18.89 25.90
CA VAL A 147 -38.42 -19.63 26.19
C VAL A 147 -37.25 -18.77 25.73
N ILE A 148 -36.52 -18.17 26.67
CA ILE A 148 -35.41 -17.25 26.35
C ILE A 148 -34.06 -17.93 26.53
N ARG A 149 -33.17 -17.80 25.54
CA ARG A 149 -31.80 -18.30 25.62
C ARG A 149 -30.81 -17.17 25.90
N ILE A 150 -30.02 -17.33 26.97
CA ILE A 150 -29.08 -16.32 27.48
C ILE A 150 -27.69 -16.90 27.74
N LEU A 151 -26.68 -16.01 27.81
CA LEU A 151 -25.31 -16.37 28.16
C LEU A 151 -25.18 -16.71 29.65
N GLU A 152 -24.26 -17.62 29.97
CA GLU A 152 -23.95 -18.05 31.34
C GLU A 152 -23.20 -16.96 32.10
N SER A 153 -23.94 -16.01 32.66
CA SER A 153 -23.40 -14.92 33.47
C SER A 153 -24.47 -14.40 34.44
N ALA A 154 -24.04 -13.91 35.61
CA ALA A 154 -24.94 -13.53 36.70
C ALA A 154 -25.91 -12.41 36.29
N GLU A 155 -25.45 -11.42 35.54
CA GLU A 155 -26.26 -10.26 35.13
C GLU A 155 -27.45 -10.65 34.22
N PRO A 156 -27.28 -11.32 33.07
CA PRO A 156 -28.38 -11.86 32.26
C PRO A 156 -29.36 -12.75 33.02
N ILE A 157 -28.85 -13.64 33.87
CA ILE A 157 -29.69 -14.59 34.64
C ILE A 157 -30.56 -13.83 35.63
N ASN A 158 -29.97 -12.90 36.39
CA ASN A 158 -30.69 -12.09 37.36
C ASN A 158 -31.72 -11.20 36.69
N LYS A 159 -31.37 -10.56 35.56
CA LYS A 159 -32.31 -9.73 34.78
C LYS A 159 -33.53 -10.53 34.31
N CYS A 160 -33.34 -11.69 33.70
CA CYS A 160 -34.48 -12.50 33.24
C CYS A 160 -35.31 -13.04 34.42
N ARG A 161 -34.68 -13.42 35.54
CA ARG A 161 -35.44 -13.86 36.72
C ARG A 161 -36.24 -12.74 37.37
N SER A 162 -35.68 -11.54 37.49
CA SER A 162 -36.39 -10.37 38.07
C SER A 162 -37.57 -9.93 37.20
N LEU A 163 -37.49 -10.14 35.88
CA LEU A 163 -38.58 -9.89 34.95
C LEU A 163 -39.65 -10.99 34.98
N GLY A 164 -39.45 -12.13 35.67
CA GLY A 164 -40.47 -13.17 35.84
C GLY A 164 -40.42 -14.34 34.85
N TYR A 165 -39.38 -14.46 34.01
CA TYR A 165 -39.26 -15.58 33.06
C TYR A 165 -39.15 -16.94 33.75
N LYS A 166 -40.03 -17.90 33.42
CA LYS A 166 -39.99 -19.27 33.94
C LYS A 166 -39.16 -20.22 33.08
N ASN A 167 -39.07 -20.00 31.77
CA ASN A 167 -38.33 -20.85 30.84
C ASN A 167 -37.04 -20.17 30.35
N ILE A 168 -35.94 -20.39 31.07
CA ILE A 168 -34.61 -19.82 30.73
C ILE A 168 -33.67 -20.96 30.33
N ILE A 169 -33.11 -20.87 29.13
CA ILE A 169 -32.05 -21.75 28.65
C ILE A 169 -30.71 -21.02 28.72
N ILE A 170 -29.72 -21.64 29.34
CA ILE A 170 -28.36 -21.09 29.46
C ILE A 170 -27.45 -21.80 28.46
N GLY A 171 -26.67 -21.02 27.72
CA GLY A 171 -25.63 -21.57 26.86
C GLY A 171 -24.83 -20.53 26.09
N LYS A 172 -23.61 -20.90 25.71
CA LYS A 172 -22.73 -20.11 24.83
C LYS A 172 -22.67 -20.78 23.45
N GLY A 173 -23.08 -20.05 22.42
CA GLY A 173 -23.06 -20.53 21.03
C GLY A 173 -21.70 -20.37 20.34
N PRO A 174 -21.59 -20.78 19.05
CA PRO A 174 -22.67 -21.26 18.17
C PRO A 174 -23.20 -22.65 18.57
N PHE A 175 -24.47 -22.92 18.26
CA PHE A 175 -25.15 -24.17 18.65
C PHE A 175 -25.42 -25.05 17.42
N SER A 176 -25.20 -26.35 17.55
CA SER A 176 -25.49 -27.32 16.48
C SER A 176 -27.00 -27.39 16.18
N ILE A 177 -27.33 -27.99 15.03
CA ILE A 177 -28.72 -28.22 14.63
C ILE A 177 -29.42 -29.10 15.67
N GLU A 178 -28.77 -30.14 16.18
CA GLU A 178 -29.32 -31.06 17.19
C GLU A 178 -29.64 -30.33 18.50
N ARG A 179 -28.74 -29.46 18.94
CA ARG A 179 -28.99 -28.66 20.15
C ARG A 179 -30.17 -27.71 19.94
N ASN A 180 -30.23 -27.02 18.81
CA ASN A 180 -31.36 -26.15 18.49
C ASN A 180 -32.68 -26.94 18.38
N LEU A 181 -32.68 -28.14 17.79
CA LEU A 181 -33.86 -29.01 17.74
C LEU A 181 -34.39 -29.35 19.14
N SER A 182 -33.48 -29.61 20.09
CA SER A 182 -33.88 -29.87 21.47
C SER A 182 -34.40 -28.60 22.15
N ASP A 183 -33.71 -27.47 22.00
CA ASP A 183 -34.07 -26.20 22.63
C ASP A 183 -35.43 -25.68 22.13
N PHE A 184 -35.74 -25.89 20.84
CA PHE A 184 -36.94 -25.35 20.20
C PHE A 184 -38.18 -26.25 20.37
N LYS A 185 -38.02 -27.44 20.96
CA LYS A 185 -39.09 -28.42 21.09
C LYS A 185 -40.29 -27.84 21.85
N GLY A 186 -41.47 -27.90 21.24
CA GLY A 186 -42.72 -27.38 21.81
C GLY A 186 -42.92 -25.88 21.65
N CYS A 187 -42.03 -25.18 20.93
CA CYS A 187 -42.25 -23.79 20.51
C CYS A 187 -42.95 -23.74 19.15
N ASN A 188 -43.68 -22.67 18.90
CA ASN A 188 -44.39 -22.38 17.65
C ASN A 188 -43.72 -21.27 16.85
N TRP A 189 -42.98 -20.40 17.54
CA TRP A 189 -42.26 -19.26 16.95
C TRP A 189 -40.79 -19.26 17.35
N LEU A 190 -39.92 -18.94 16.40
CA LEU A 190 -38.52 -18.60 16.64
C LEU A 190 -38.31 -17.11 16.36
N VAL A 191 -37.86 -16.36 17.36
CA VAL A 191 -37.39 -14.99 17.20
C VAL A 191 -35.86 -15.00 17.20
N THR A 192 -35.27 -14.56 16.08
CA THR A 192 -33.81 -14.49 15.92
C THR A 192 -33.40 -13.20 15.21
N LYS A 193 -32.17 -12.74 15.48
CA LYS A 193 -31.53 -11.69 14.66
C LYS A 193 -30.88 -12.34 13.44
N SER A 194 -30.80 -11.62 12.32
CA SER A 194 -29.97 -12.03 11.17
C SER A 194 -28.47 -11.93 11.54
N SER A 195 -27.94 -12.86 12.33
CA SER A 195 -26.56 -12.83 12.86
C SER A 195 -25.51 -13.45 11.93
N GLY A 196 -25.91 -13.91 10.73
CA GLY A 196 -25.02 -14.58 9.76
C GLY A 196 -24.49 -15.95 10.26
N THR A 197 -23.62 -16.56 9.46
CA THR A 197 -23.09 -17.92 9.66
C THR A 197 -22.30 -18.06 10.97
N ALA A 198 -21.46 -17.07 11.33
CA ALA A 198 -20.69 -17.09 12.58
C ALA A 198 -21.56 -17.10 13.84
N GLY A 199 -22.79 -16.56 13.77
CA GLY A 199 -23.75 -16.57 14.87
C GLY A 199 -24.65 -17.81 14.92
N GLY A 200 -24.37 -18.81 14.06
CA GLY A 200 -25.18 -20.01 13.90
C GLY A 200 -26.59 -19.74 13.38
N PHE A 201 -26.75 -18.73 12.51
CA PHE A 201 -28.08 -18.36 11.98
C PHE A 201 -28.69 -19.50 11.18
N ASP A 202 -27.91 -20.10 10.27
CA ASP A 202 -28.40 -21.16 9.38
C ASP A 202 -28.84 -22.40 10.16
N GLU A 203 -28.10 -22.79 11.19
CA GLU A 203 -28.44 -23.92 12.06
C GLU A 203 -29.75 -23.69 12.82
N LYS A 204 -30.02 -22.45 13.26
CA LYS A 204 -31.31 -22.09 13.89
C LYS A 204 -32.45 -22.18 12.88
N ILE A 205 -32.26 -21.63 11.68
CA ILE A 205 -33.29 -21.65 10.62
C ILE A 205 -33.58 -23.09 10.18
N GLN A 206 -32.55 -23.92 10.01
CA GLN A 206 -32.72 -25.33 9.66
C GLN A 206 -33.44 -26.12 10.76
N ALA A 207 -33.10 -25.90 12.04
CA ALA A 207 -33.79 -26.55 13.15
C ALA A 207 -35.26 -26.12 13.26
N ALA A 208 -35.55 -24.82 13.09
CA ALA A 208 -36.92 -24.31 13.09
C ALA A 208 -37.76 -24.93 11.95
N ARG A 209 -37.20 -25.01 10.73
CA ARG A 209 -37.87 -25.64 9.58
C ARG A 209 -38.15 -27.13 9.82
N LYS A 210 -37.19 -27.88 10.38
CA LYS A 210 -37.38 -29.31 10.72
C LYS A 210 -38.51 -29.54 11.73
N LEU A 211 -38.79 -28.56 12.58
CA LEU A 211 -39.85 -28.61 13.59
C LEU A 211 -41.15 -27.90 13.14
N ASN A 212 -41.21 -27.40 11.91
CA ASN A 212 -42.33 -26.59 11.40
C ASN A 212 -42.66 -25.37 12.30
N ILE A 213 -41.62 -24.73 12.83
CA ILE A 213 -41.72 -23.53 13.66
C ILE A 213 -41.73 -22.29 12.75
N ASN A 214 -42.64 -21.37 13.01
CA ASN A 214 -42.70 -20.10 12.31
C ASN A 214 -41.50 -19.23 12.68
N ILE A 215 -40.92 -18.53 11.71
CA ILE A 215 -39.66 -17.80 11.90
C ILE A 215 -39.94 -16.31 11.83
N LEU A 216 -39.53 -15.57 12.86
CA LEU A 216 -39.50 -14.12 12.90
C LEU A 216 -38.05 -13.64 12.99
N VAL A 217 -37.60 -12.93 11.95
CA VAL A 217 -36.24 -12.39 11.85
C VAL A 217 -36.27 -10.89 12.13
N ILE A 218 -35.51 -10.45 13.12
CA ILE A 218 -35.23 -9.02 13.32
C ILE A 218 -34.20 -8.59 12.27
N LYS A 219 -34.59 -7.61 11.44
CA LYS A 219 -33.73 -7.03 10.41
C LYS A 219 -32.54 -6.32 11.06
N ARG A 220 -31.46 -6.22 10.29
CA ARG A 220 -30.29 -5.44 10.70
C ARG A 220 -30.62 -3.94 10.55
N PRO A 221 -29.98 -3.07 11.36
CA PRO A 221 -29.99 -1.64 11.08
C PRO A 221 -29.54 -1.38 9.64
N LYS A 222 -30.15 -0.40 8.98
CA LYS A 222 -29.73 0.00 7.63
C LYS A 222 -28.38 0.70 7.72
N GLU A 223 -27.39 0.21 6.98
CA GLU A 223 -26.03 0.75 6.97
C GLU A 223 -25.61 1.13 5.54
N ASP A 224 -24.98 2.30 5.40
CA ASP A 224 -24.30 2.68 4.16
C ASP A 224 -22.86 2.15 4.19
N GLY A 225 -22.45 1.48 3.11
CA GLY A 225 -21.12 0.90 3.00
C GLY A 225 -20.90 0.18 1.68
N TYR A 226 -19.86 -0.66 1.65
CA TYR A 226 -19.39 -1.32 0.44
C TYR A 226 -19.35 -2.83 0.62
N SER A 227 -19.58 -3.57 -0.45
CA SER A 227 -19.37 -5.02 -0.47
C SER A 227 -17.89 -5.39 -0.40
N MET A 228 -17.59 -6.63 -0.03
CA MET A 228 -16.21 -7.15 -0.01
C MET A 228 -15.46 -6.89 -1.33
N GLU A 229 -16.11 -7.15 -2.46
CA GLU A 229 -15.51 -6.96 -3.78
C GLU A 229 -15.21 -5.48 -4.07
N GLN A 230 -16.14 -4.58 -3.72
CA GLN A 230 -15.94 -3.14 -3.86
C GLN A 230 -14.77 -2.65 -3.00
N VAL A 231 -14.68 -3.09 -1.75
CA VAL A 231 -13.56 -2.74 -0.86
C VAL A 231 -12.23 -3.24 -1.41
N LYS A 232 -12.15 -4.50 -1.86
CA LYS A 232 -10.94 -5.05 -2.50
C LYS A 232 -10.51 -4.24 -3.72
N ASN A 233 -11.48 -3.81 -4.55
CA ASN A 233 -11.23 -2.96 -5.72
C ASN A 233 -10.75 -1.56 -5.32
N MET A 234 -11.32 -0.95 -4.29
CA MET A 234 -10.88 0.35 -3.76
C MET A 234 -9.46 0.30 -3.18
N ILE A 235 -9.07 -0.81 -2.56
CA ILE A 235 -7.71 -1.04 -2.08
C ILE A 235 -6.74 -1.14 -3.27
N ASN A 236 -7.09 -1.91 -4.30
CA ASN A 236 -6.27 -2.05 -5.51
C ASN A 236 -6.10 -0.72 -6.26
N LYS A 237 -7.17 0.08 -6.42
CA LYS A 237 -7.12 1.38 -7.12
C LYS A 237 -6.26 2.45 -6.43
N ASN A 238 -5.96 2.30 -5.13
CA ASN A 238 -5.09 3.26 -4.43
C ASN A 238 -3.59 3.01 -4.71
N MET A 239 -3.23 2.01 -5.53
CA MET A 239 -1.88 1.88 -6.10
C MET A 239 -1.83 2.60 -7.44
N ILE A 240 -1.02 3.64 -7.57
CA ILE A 240 -0.75 4.27 -8.87
C ILE A 240 0.02 3.26 -9.71
N THR A 241 -0.60 2.74 -10.77
CA THR A 241 0.00 1.75 -11.68
C THR A 241 0.36 2.32 -13.04
N GLU A 242 -0.21 3.48 -13.42
CA GLU A 242 0.07 4.11 -14.71
C GLU A 242 1.48 4.74 -14.71
N PRO A 243 2.38 4.35 -15.65
CA PRO A 243 3.77 4.81 -15.65
C PRO A 243 3.92 6.34 -15.65
N SER A 244 3.05 7.05 -16.37
CA SER A 244 3.07 8.52 -16.46
C SER A 244 2.67 9.18 -15.13
N GLU A 245 1.70 8.61 -14.41
CA GLU A 245 1.27 9.09 -13.11
C GLU A 245 2.31 8.78 -12.03
N ILE A 246 2.97 7.61 -12.08
CA ILE A 246 4.07 7.26 -11.19
C ILE A 246 5.24 8.24 -11.35
N GLU A 247 5.64 8.51 -12.58
CA GLU A 247 6.74 9.44 -12.86
C GLU A 247 6.39 10.86 -12.40
N LYS A 248 5.18 11.35 -12.73
CA LYS A 248 4.70 12.66 -12.28
C LYS A 248 4.71 12.76 -10.76
N LYS A 249 4.12 11.78 -10.07
CA LYS A 249 4.05 11.78 -8.61
C LYS A 249 5.44 11.69 -7.96
N SER A 250 6.34 10.91 -8.55
CA SER A 250 7.73 10.84 -8.10
C SER A 250 8.42 12.21 -8.19
N PHE A 251 8.22 12.95 -9.29
CA PHE A 251 8.81 14.28 -9.44
C PHE A 251 8.18 15.36 -8.54
N GLU A 252 6.90 15.24 -8.19
CA GLU A 252 6.24 16.07 -7.16
C GLU A 252 6.90 15.84 -5.80
N ILE A 253 7.05 14.58 -5.38
CA ILE A 253 7.69 14.22 -4.10
C ILE A 253 9.15 14.70 -4.04
N ILE A 254 9.89 14.56 -5.14
CA ILE A 254 11.28 15.05 -5.23
C ILE A 254 11.31 16.58 -5.09
N GLU A 255 10.40 17.31 -5.75
CA GLU A 255 10.34 18.77 -5.66
C GLU A 255 10.07 19.21 -4.21
N GLU A 256 9.09 18.60 -3.56
CA GLU A 256 8.72 18.89 -2.17
C GLU A 256 9.89 18.65 -1.21
N LYS A 257 10.60 17.52 -1.34
CA LYS A 257 11.76 17.20 -0.50
C LYS A 257 12.99 18.07 -0.78
N LEU A 258 13.09 18.68 -1.96
CA LEU A 258 14.14 19.63 -2.31
C LEU A 258 13.77 21.08 -1.94
N ALA A 259 12.54 21.33 -1.45
CA ALA A 259 12.11 22.66 -1.07
C ALA A 259 13.08 23.29 -0.05
N GLY A 260 13.50 24.53 -0.31
CA GLY A 260 14.45 25.26 0.52
C GLY A 260 15.93 25.07 0.16
N ARG A 261 16.27 24.17 -0.78
CA ARG A 261 17.62 24.08 -1.34
C ARG A 261 17.81 25.08 -2.48
N ILE A 262 19.00 25.65 -2.58
CA ILE A 262 19.37 26.62 -3.61
C ILE A 262 20.44 26.00 -4.50
N PHE A 263 20.13 25.83 -5.78
CA PHE A 263 21.06 25.47 -6.84
C PHE A 263 20.61 26.17 -8.13
N PRO A 264 21.48 26.35 -9.14
CA PRO A 264 21.11 27.02 -10.38
C PRO A 264 19.93 26.31 -11.07
N GLU A 265 18.94 27.08 -11.53
CA GLU A 265 17.70 26.55 -12.11
C GLU A 265 17.95 25.69 -13.36
N GLU A 266 19.01 26.01 -14.10
CA GLU A 266 19.44 25.23 -15.26
C GLU A 266 19.85 23.79 -14.88
N CYS A 267 20.43 23.59 -13.70
CA CYS A 267 20.91 22.31 -13.16
C CYS A 267 19.78 21.46 -12.56
N LYS A 268 18.67 22.10 -12.14
CA LYS A 268 17.55 21.46 -11.44
C LYS A 268 17.01 20.23 -12.17
N SER A 269 16.84 20.31 -13.49
CA SER A 269 16.33 19.19 -14.28
C SER A 269 17.27 17.97 -14.26
N VAL A 270 18.59 18.19 -14.22
CA VAL A 270 19.60 17.12 -14.16
C VAL A 270 19.60 16.50 -12.76
N ILE A 271 19.65 17.32 -11.72
CA ILE A 271 19.64 16.88 -10.32
C ILE A 271 18.39 16.03 -10.04
N LYS A 272 17.20 16.55 -10.38
CA LYS A 272 15.94 15.81 -10.16
C LYS A 272 15.92 14.48 -10.90
N ARG A 273 16.44 14.40 -12.12
CA ARG A 273 16.48 13.15 -12.90
C ARG A 273 17.42 12.14 -12.25
N VAL A 274 18.58 12.56 -11.77
CA VAL A 274 19.52 11.67 -11.05
C VAL A 274 18.91 11.17 -9.75
N ILE A 275 18.28 12.04 -8.95
CA ILE A 275 17.58 11.65 -7.72
C ILE A 275 16.44 10.67 -8.03
N HIS A 276 15.65 10.92 -9.07
CA HIS A 276 14.59 10.02 -9.49
C HIS A 276 15.11 8.61 -9.82
N THR A 277 16.24 8.53 -10.53
CA THR A 277 16.86 7.25 -10.93
C THR A 277 17.52 6.52 -9.75
N THR A 278 17.97 7.23 -8.72
CA THR A 278 18.77 6.66 -7.63
C THR A 278 18.03 6.56 -6.29
N ALA A 279 16.90 7.25 -6.16
CA ALA A 279 16.20 7.51 -4.89
C ALA A 279 17.11 8.14 -3.81
N ASP A 280 18.20 8.83 -4.22
CA ASP A 280 19.23 9.33 -3.33
C ASP A 280 19.31 10.87 -3.40
N PHE A 281 18.84 11.54 -2.35
CA PHE A 281 18.79 13.00 -2.29
C PHE A 281 20.17 13.64 -2.11
N ASP A 282 21.21 12.88 -1.76
CA ASP A 282 22.56 13.42 -1.60
C ASP A 282 23.13 13.94 -2.93
N TYR A 283 22.59 13.51 -4.07
CA TYR A 283 22.98 14.06 -5.39
C TYR A 283 22.61 15.53 -5.58
N ALA A 284 21.72 16.09 -4.75
CA ALA A 284 21.49 17.53 -4.74
C ALA A 284 22.73 18.32 -4.28
N ASP A 285 23.59 17.73 -3.45
CA ASP A 285 24.81 18.37 -2.94
C ASP A 285 26.07 17.83 -3.64
N ASN A 286 26.01 16.58 -4.13
CA ASN A 286 27.18 15.90 -4.70
C ASN A 286 27.33 16.08 -6.21
N LEU A 287 26.30 16.52 -6.95
CA LEU A 287 26.47 16.83 -8.37
C LEU A 287 27.14 18.19 -8.55
N ILE A 288 28.32 18.18 -9.16
CA ILE A 288 29.11 19.36 -9.48
C ILE A 288 29.02 19.61 -10.99
N PHE A 289 28.88 20.88 -11.34
CA PHE A 289 28.76 21.35 -12.71
C PHE A 289 29.91 22.33 -12.97
N SER A 290 30.56 22.24 -14.13
CA SER A 290 31.39 23.35 -14.60
C SER A 290 30.51 24.57 -14.91
N GLU A 291 31.13 25.73 -15.11
CA GLU A 291 30.41 26.93 -15.52
C GLU A 291 29.61 26.66 -16.82
N ASN A 292 28.33 27.07 -16.83
CA ASN A 292 27.38 26.88 -17.93
C ASN A 292 27.25 25.43 -18.46
N ALA A 293 27.64 24.42 -17.66
CA ALA A 293 27.73 23.02 -18.08
C ALA A 293 26.50 22.49 -18.82
N VAL A 294 25.30 22.78 -18.30
CA VAL A 294 24.05 22.29 -18.88
C VAL A 294 23.79 22.90 -20.26
N GLU A 295 24.00 24.21 -20.39
CA GLU A 295 23.82 24.91 -21.66
C GLU A 295 24.85 24.47 -22.70
N THR A 296 26.12 24.37 -22.29
CA THR A 296 27.20 23.86 -23.15
C THR A 296 26.89 22.46 -23.67
N ALA A 297 26.48 21.54 -22.79
CA ALA A 297 26.13 20.18 -23.19
C ALA A 297 24.93 20.13 -24.13
N VAL A 298 23.89 20.94 -23.87
CA VAL A 298 22.72 21.05 -24.75
C VAL A 298 23.10 21.54 -26.15
N ASN A 299 23.97 22.56 -26.24
CA ASN A 299 24.43 23.08 -27.53
C ASN A 299 25.29 22.06 -28.28
N ILE A 300 26.14 21.31 -27.58
CA ILE A 300 26.92 20.21 -28.18
C ILE A 300 26.00 19.14 -28.75
N LEU A 301 24.98 18.71 -28.00
CA LEU A 301 24.01 17.71 -28.46
C LEU A 301 23.18 18.19 -29.65
N LYS A 302 22.80 19.48 -29.71
CA LYS A 302 22.08 20.05 -30.86
C LYS A 302 22.91 20.09 -32.14
N ASN A 303 24.23 20.19 -32.03
CA ASN A 303 25.15 20.27 -33.17
C ASN A 303 25.68 18.91 -33.64
N GLY A 304 25.21 17.80 -33.05
CA GLY A 304 25.71 16.47 -33.35
C GLY A 304 27.02 16.16 -32.61
N VAL A 305 27.01 15.08 -31.84
CA VAL A 305 28.17 14.59 -31.08
C VAL A 305 28.14 13.07 -31.00
N THR A 306 29.33 12.46 -30.93
CA THR A 306 29.44 11.04 -30.56
C THR A 306 29.70 10.92 -29.06
N ILE A 307 28.77 10.29 -28.34
CA ILE A 307 28.91 9.99 -26.91
C ILE A 307 29.65 8.66 -26.74
N VAL A 308 30.86 8.72 -26.20
CA VAL A 308 31.67 7.55 -25.86
C VAL A 308 31.38 7.17 -24.41
N THR A 309 31.06 5.90 -24.18
CA THR A 309 30.77 5.37 -22.85
C THR A 309 31.83 4.39 -22.38
N ASP A 310 32.07 4.30 -21.07
CA ASP A 310 33.02 3.36 -20.47
C ASP A 310 32.45 1.98 -20.19
N THR A 311 31.13 1.80 -20.36
CA THR A 311 30.45 0.51 -20.16
C THR A 311 29.17 0.44 -20.98
N ASN A 312 28.83 -0.77 -21.42
CA ASN A 312 27.58 -1.04 -22.13
C ASN A 312 26.34 -0.70 -21.29
N MET A 313 26.44 -0.67 -19.96
CA MET A 313 25.32 -0.26 -19.11
C MET A 313 24.96 1.22 -19.27
N VAL A 314 25.96 2.10 -19.43
CA VAL A 314 25.70 3.52 -19.73
C VAL A 314 25.07 3.64 -21.11
N LEU A 315 25.66 2.96 -22.11
CA LEU A 315 25.15 2.95 -23.48
C LEU A 315 23.69 2.47 -23.57
N ALA A 316 23.35 1.39 -22.84
CA ALA A 316 22.01 0.84 -22.81
C ALA A 316 21.00 1.76 -22.10
N GLY A 317 21.45 2.57 -21.15
CA GLY A 317 20.60 3.51 -20.42
C GLY A 317 20.27 4.80 -21.18
N ILE A 318 20.99 5.12 -22.26
CA ILE A 318 20.77 6.35 -23.04
C ILE A 318 19.56 6.19 -23.98
N ASN A 319 18.71 7.21 -24.06
CA ASN A 319 17.57 7.23 -24.98
C ASN A 319 18.02 7.41 -26.45
N LYS A 320 18.26 6.29 -27.13
CA LYS A 320 18.74 6.25 -28.53
C LYS A 320 17.83 6.99 -29.50
N LYS A 321 16.51 6.88 -29.34
CA LYS A 321 15.53 7.52 -30.23
C LYS A 321 15.67 9.05 -30.25
N ILE A 322 15.87 9.67 -29.09
CA ILE A 322 16.10 11.12 -29.02
C ILE A 322 17.49 11.47 -29.55
N LEU A 323 18.50 10.68 -29.18
CA LEU A 323 19.89 10.89 -29.61
C LEU A 323 20.02 10.89 -31.14
N GLU A 324 19.46 9.88 -31.81
CA GLU A 324 19.45 9.73 -33.27
C GLU A 324 18.70 10.89 -33.95
N SER A 325 17.61 11.37 -33.35
CA SER A 325 16.85 12.51 -33.89
C SER A 325 17.62 13.84 -33.88
N LEU A 326 18.70 13.92 -33.09
CA LEU A 326 19.61 15.07 -33.02
C LEU A 326 20.88 14.85 -33.88
N GLY A 327 20.94 13.80 -34.69
CA GLY A 327 22.15 13.44 -35.45
C GLY A 327 23.33 13.01 -34.58
N CYS A 328 23.08 12.67 -33.31
CA CYS A 328 24.09 12.17 -32.39
C CYS A 328 24.16 10.64 -32.42
N ASN A 329 25.28 10.08 -31.98
CA ASN A 329 25.46 8.64 -31.81
C ASN A 329 26.07 8.33 -30.43
N ALA A 330 25.90 7.11 -29.93
CA ALA A 330 26.57 6.63 -28.72
C ALA A 330 27.27 5.29 -28.96
N VAL A 331 28.50 5.17 -28.45
CA VAL A 331 29.38 4.00 -28.68
C VAL A 331 30.03 3.54 -27.38
N CYS A 332 30.42 2.26 -27.34
CA CYS A 332 31.16 1.64 -26.26
C CYS A 332 32.09 0.58 -26.86
N TYR A 333 33.39 0.66 -26.56
CA TYR A 333 34.38 -0.29 -27.09
C TYR A 333 34.79 -1.37 -26.08
N MET A 334 34.16 -1.40 -24.90
CA MET A 334 34.51 -2.35 -23.84
C MET A 334 34.33 -3.82 -24.21
N ALA A 335 33.41 -4.10 -25.14
CA ALA A 335 33.09 -5.45 -25.60
C ALA A 335 33.90 -5.88 -26.83
N ASP A 336 34.76 -5.00 -27.36
CA ASP A 336 35.53 -5.33 -28.55
C ASP A 336 36.69 -6.27 -28.21
N ASN A 337 36.88 -7.30 -29.03
CA ASN A 337 37.92 -8.31 -28.81
C ASN A 337 39.33 -7.71 -28.84
N ASP A 338 39.58 -6.76 -29.76
CA ASP A 338 40.87 -6.07 -29.87
C ASP A 338 41.22 -5.27 -28.61
N VAL A 339 40.22 -4.65 -27.97
CA VAL A 339 40.37 -3.95 -26.68
C VAL A 339 40.71 -4.92 -25.56
N ALA A 340 40.08 -6.09 -25.52
CA ALA A 340 40.35 -7.12 -24.52
C ALA A 340 41.77 -7.71 -24.65
N ASP A 341 42.18 -8.05 -25.87
CA ASP A 341 43.49 -8.63 -26.16
C ASP A 341 44.62 -7.65 -25.86
N GLU A 342 44.46 -6.38 -26.28
CA GLU A 342 45.45 -5.34 -26.05
C GLU A 342 45.60 -4.98 -24.56
N ALA A 343 44.48 -4.93 -23.82
CA ALA A 343 44.51 -4.69 -22.38
C ALA A 343 45.26 -5.81 -21.64
N LYS A 344 45.01 -7.07 -22.03
CA LYS A 344 45.72 -8.24 -21.48
C LYS A 344 47.20 -8.20 -21.82
N ARG A 345 47.56 -7.89 -23.07
CA ARG A 345 48.94 -7.79 -23.55
C ARG A 345 49.75 -6.74 -22.79
N ARG A 346 49.15 -5.61 -22.45
CA ARG A 346 49.79 -4.48 -21.75
C ARG A 346 49.66 -4.50 -20.23
N GLY A 347 48.87 -5.42 -19.67
CA GLY A 347 48.60 -5.44 -18.23
C GLY A 347 47.83 -4.21 -17.73
N VAL A 348 47.03 -3.58 -18.58
CA VAL A 348 46.20 -2.41 -18.23
C VAL A 348 44.71 -2.76 -18.27
N THR A 349 43.85 -1.86 -17.79
CA THR A 349 42.40 -2.12 -17.83
C THR A 349 41.83 -1.97 -19.25
N ARG A 350 40.80 -2.75 -19.57
CA ARG A 350 40.02 -2.60 -20.82
C ARG A 350 39.48 -1.18 -21.00
N ALA A 351 39.10 -0.52 -19.90
CA ALA A 351 38.61 0.85 -19.93
C ALA A 351 39.68 1.83 -20.45
N THR A 352 40.95 1.66 -20.04
CA THR A 352 42.08 2.46 -20.54
C THR A 352 42.23 2.31 -22.06
N VAL A 353 42.23 1.07 -22.57
CA VAL A 353 42.38 0.79 -24.01
C VAL A 353 41.15 1.26 -24.80
N SER A 354 39.95 1.11 -24.24
CA SER A 354 38.70 1.60 -24.83
C SER A 354 38.73 3.12 -25.04
N VAL A 355 39.21 3.89 -24.06
CA VAL A 355 39.38 5.34 -24.19
C VAL A 355 40.46 5.70 -25.23
N GLU A 356 41.58 4.98 -25.26
CA GLU A 356 42.61 5.16 -26.30
C GLU A 356 42.09 4.85 -27.72
N LYS A 357 41.22 3.85 -27.86
CA LYS A 357 40.55 3.54 -29.12
C LYS A 357 39.56 4.65 -29.51
N ALA A 358 38.77 5.13 -28.56
CA ALA A 358 37.83 6.22 -28.78
C ALA A 358 38.52 7.54 -29.19
N ALA A 359 39.73 7.81 -28.69
CA ALA A 359 40.51 8.97 -29.08
C ALA A 359 40.85 9.02 -30.58
N LYS A 360 40.79 7.88 -31.28
CA LYS A 360 41.06 7.77 -32.72
C LYS A 360 39.84 8.05 -33.60
N LEU A 361 38.64 8.21 -33.03
CA LEU A 361 37.41 8.44 -33.79
C LEU A 361 37.44 9.74 -34.60
N GLY A 362 38.17 10.75 -34.12
CA GLY A 362 38.11 12.10 -34.65
C GLY A 362 36.74 12.77 -34.44
N GLY A 363 36.61 14.02 -34.87
CA GLY A 363 35.36 14.78 -34.77
C GLY A 363 34.99 15.21 -33.35
N ASN A 364 33.72 15.60 -33.18
CA ASN A 364 33.19 16.10 -31.92
C ASN A 364 32.77 14.92 -31.01
N VAL A 365 33.48 14.73 -29.89
CA VAL A 365 33.27 13.61 -28.97
C VAL A 365 32.99 14.09 -27.54
N MET A 366 32.03 13.44 -26.90
CA MET A 366 31.66 13.62 -25.50
C MET A 366 31.86 12.30 -24.76
N PHE A 367 32.35 12.32 -23.53
CA PHE A 367 32.51 11.11 -22.72
C PHE A 367 31.45 11.02 -21.63
N ALA A 368 30.86 9.84 -21.45
CA ALA A 368 29.97 9.53 -20.33
C ALA A 368 30.50 8.32 -19.57
N ILE A 369 31.14 8.59 -18.43
CA ILE A 369 31.88 7.61 -17.65
C ILE A 369 31.11 7.32 -16.35
N GLY A 370 30.56 6.11 -16.26
CA GLY A 370 29.69 5.70 -15.15
C GLY A 370 30.28 4.65 -14.21
N ASN A 371 31.39 4.01 -14.55
CA ASN A 371 31.89 2.87 -13.79
C ASN A 371 33.41 2.90 -13.53
N ALA A 372 34.23 3.03 -14.57
CA ALA A 372 35.66 2.79 -14.48
C ALA A 372 36.46 4.07 -14.15
N PRO A 373 37.04 4.22 -12.95
CA PRO A 373 37.92 5.36 -12.65
C PRO A 373 39.17 5.40 -13.54
N THR A 374 39.64 4.23 -13.99
CA THR A 374 40.76 4.14 -14.94
C THR A 374 40.44 4.70 -16.32
N ALA A 375 39.16 4.82 -16.70
CA ALA A 375 38.77 5.52 -17.92
C ALA A 375 39.02 7.03 -17.80
N LEU A 376 38.67 7.64 -16.65
CA LEU A 376 38.93 9.06 -16.40
C LEU A 376 40.43 9.36 -16.31
N ILE A 377 41.20 8.50 -15.65
CA ILE A 377 42.66 8.64 -15.56
C ILE A 377 43.29 8.56 -16.96
N ALA A 378 42.84 7.62 -17.79
CA ALA A 378 43.32 7.50 -19.17
C ALA A 378 42.92 8.72 -20.02
N LEU A 379 41.70 9.23 -19.83
CA LEU A 379 41.19 10.39 -20.54
C LEU A 379 41.98 11.65 -20.21
N ASP A 380 42.20 11.94 -18.92
CA ASP A 380 43.04 13.06 -18.44
C ASP A 380 44.45 13.01 -19.03
N ARG A 381 45.08 11.83 -19.01
CA ARG A 381 46.40 11.63 -19.64
C ARG A 381 46.38 11.98 -21.13
N LEU A 382 45.40 11.48 -21.89
CA LEU A 382 45.32 11.75 -23.33
C LEU A 382 45.01 13.22 -23.64
N ILE A 383 44.24 13.90 -22.78
CA ILE A 383 43.99 15.35 -22.89
C ILE A 383 45.29 16.12 -22.69
N LYS A 384 46.07 15.80 -21.64
CA LYS A 384 47.37 16.43 -21.36
C LYS A 384 48.40 16.16 -22.46
N GLU A 385 48.38 14.98 -23.05
CA GLU A 385 49.19 14.61 -24.22
C GLU A 385 48.68 15.23 -25.53
N GLN A 386 47.61 16.02 -25.51
CA GLN A 386 46.96 16.65 -26.67
C GLN A 386 46.53 15.64 -27.76
N LYS A 387 46.29 14.38 -27.39
CA LYS A 387 45.83 13.33 -28.30
C LYS A 387 44.32 13.36 -28.52
N ILE A 388 43.58 14.01 -27.62
CA ILE A 388 42.14 14.17 -27.69
C ILE A 388 41.72 15.46 -26.98
N LYS A 389 40.68 16.12 -27.50
CA LYS A 389 40.02 17.25 -26.83
C LYS A 389 38.51 17.02 -26.83
N PRO A 390 37.95 16.34 -25.80
CA PRO A 390 36.51 16.15 -25.71
C PRO A 390 35.77 17.47 -25.60
N SER A 391 34.57 17.55 -26.16
CA SER A 391 33.73 18.75 -26.00
C SER A 391 33.03 18.80 -24.65
N PHE A 392 32.81 17.64 -24.03
CA PHE A 392 32.17 17.53 -22.72
C PHE A 392 32.49 16.21 -22.02
N ILE A 393 32.49 16.20 -20.68
CA ILE A 393 32.72 14.99 -19.87
C ILE A 393 31.64 14.85 -18.78
N ILE A 394 30.95 13.71 -18.74
CA ILE A 394 30.18 13.26 -17.58
C ILE A 394 31.04 12.29 -16.78
N ALA A 395 31.41 12.69 -15.57
CA ALA A 395 32.32 11.97 -14.68
C ALA A 395 31.58 11.44 -13.45
N ALA A 396 30.98 10.25 -13.59
CA ALA A 396 30.24 9.59 -12.53
C ALA A 396 30.68 8.13 -12.26
N PRO A 397 31.98 7.75 -12.27
CA PRO A 397 32.37 6.41 -11.83
C PRO A 397 31.99 6.19 -10.35
N VAL A 398 31.64 4.96 -10.01
CA VAL A 398 31.28 4.53 -8.65
C VAL A 398 32.35 3.58 -8.12
N GLY A 399 32.59 3.61 -6.81
CA GLY A 399 33.49 2.69 -6.14
C GLY A 399 34.33 3.36 -5.06
N PHE A 400 35.34 2.64 -4.59
CA PHE A 400 36.13 3.02 -3.42
C PHE A 400 37.61 3.27 -3.71
N VAL A 401 38.11 2.80 -4.86
CA VAL A 401 39.54 2.88 -5.21
C VAL A 401 39.70 3.82 -6.40
N ASN A 402 40.51 4.86 -6.23
CA ASN A 402 40.84 5.86 -7.25
C ASN A 402 39.64 6.64 -7.82
N VAL A 403 38.45 6.54 -7.22
CA VAL A 403 37.23 7.15 -7.74
C VAL A 403 37.21 8.65 -7.49
N ILE A 404 37.55 9.09 -6.29
CA ILE A 404 37.56 10.51 -5.93
C ILE A 404 38.68 11.22 -6.70
N GLU A 405 39.87 10.62 -6.72
CA GLU A 405 41.05 11.13 -7.38
C GLU A 405 40.81 11.27 -8.89
N SER A 406 40.25 10.24 -9.54
CA SER A 406 39.97 10.27 -10.98
C SER A 406 38.92 11.30 -11.38
N LYS A 407 37.90 11.54 -10.54
CA LYS A 407 36.92 12.62 -10.76
C LYS A 407 37.55 14.00 -10.60
N ASN A 408 38.42 14.17 -9.61
CA ASN A 408 39.11 15.43 -9.36
C ASN A 408 40.03 15.84 -10.52
N LEU A 409 40.58 14.87 -11.27
CA LEU A 409 41.31 15.16 -12.51
C LEU A 409 40.46 15.92 -13.53
N ILE A 410 39.17 15.54 -13.65
CA ILE A 410 38.23 16.21 -14.56
C ILE A 410 37.73 17.52 -13.96
N ILE A 411 37.39 17.53 -12.67
CA ILE A 411 36.86 18.71 -11.97
C ILE A 411 37.84 19.88 -12.02
N ASN A 412 39.14 19.59 -11.89
CA ASN A 412 40.21 20.58 -11.94
C ASN A 412 40.77 20.78 -13.36
N GLY A 413 40.16 20.17 -14.37
CA GLY A 413 40.56 20.25 -15.77
C GLY A 413 39.88 21.40 -16.53
N GLU A 414 40.23 21.53 -17.81
CA GLU A 414 39.74 22.61 -18.68
C GLU A 414 38.46 22.25 -19.46
N ILE A 415 38.08 20.96 -19.48
CA ILE A 415 36.96 20.48 -20.29
C ILE A 415 35.65 20.63 -19.52
N PRO A 416 34.59 21.21 -20.11
CA PRO A 416 33.28 21.31 -19.47
C PRO A 416 32.75 19.96 -19.00
N PHE A 417 32.15 19.92 -17.80
CA PHE A 417 31.79 18.67 -17.16
C PHE A 417 30.54 18.71 -16.27
N ILE A 418 30.00 17.52 -16.01
CA ILE A 418 29.11 17.23 -14.87
C ILE A 418 29.69 16.02 -14.14
N ALA A 419 29.95 16.16 -12.84
CA ALA A 419 30.61 15.13 -12.03
C ALA A 419 29.82 14.80 -10.76
N ALA A 420 29.82 13.52 -10.35
CA ALA A 420 29.27 13.09 -9.07
C ALA A 420 30.38 13.00 -8.02
N LYS A 421 30.48 13.96 -7.09
CA LYS A 421 31.52 14.04 -6.06
C LYS A 421 31.55 12.79 -5.16
N GLY A 422 32.72 12.47 -4.63
CA GLY A 422 32.90 11.37 -3.67
C GLY A 422 32.87 10.00 -4.35
N ASN A 423 32.49 8.97 -3.58
CA ASN A 423 32.44 7.58 -4.06
C ASN A 423 31.16 7.24 -4.84
N LYS A 424 30.14 8.10 -4.76
CA LYS A 424 28.84 7.91 -5.41
C LYS A 424 28.92 8.17 -6.92
N GLY A 425 28.13 7.44 -7.68
CA GLY A 425 28.10 7.49 -9.14
C GLY A 425 27.34 6.29 -9.68
N GLY A 426 27.71 5.85 -10.87
CA GLY A 426 27.20 4.62 -11.47
C GLY A 426 26.79 4.82 -12.91
N SER A 427 26.65 3.70 -13.62
CA SER A 427 26.16 3.68 -15.00
C SER A 427 24.78 4.32 -15.13
N ASN A 428 23.91 4.08 -14.14
CA ASN A 428 22.57 4.67 -14.06
C ASN A 428 22.63 6.20 -13.88
N VAL A 429 23.57 6.72 -13.09
CA VAL A 429 23.77 8.16 -12.89
C VAL A 429 24.27 8.83 -14.16
N ALA A 430 25.31 8.27 -14.80
CA ALA A 430 25.83 8.82 -16.06
C ALA A 430 24.75 8.83 -17.16
N ALA A 431 23.99 7.74 -17.31
CA ALA A 431 22.89 7.68 -18.26
C ALA A 431 21.75 8.65 -17.90
N ALA A 432 21.41 8.81 -16.62
CA ALA A 432 20.40 9.76 -16.15
C ALA A 432 20.79 11.22 -16.47
N ILE A 433 22.06 11.57 -16.33
CA ILE A 433 22.58 12.90 -16.70
C ILE A 433 22.43 13.11 -18.22
N VAL A 434 22.88 12.17 -19.05
CA VAL A 434 22.71 12.26 -20.51
C VAL A 434 21.24 12.42 -20.88
N ASN A 435 20.37 11.58 -20.33
CA ASN A 435 18.93 11.63 -20.63
C ASN A 435 18.28 12.93 -20.16
N ALA A 436 18.68 13.49 -19.01
CA ALA A 436 18.19 14.78 -18.55
C ALA A 436 18.51 15.90 -19.56
N LEU A 437 19.72 15.89 -20.12
CA LEU A 437 20.14 16.84 -21.16
C LEU A 437 19.33 16.65 -22.45
N LEU A 438 19.15 15.40 -22.89
CA LEU A 438 18.33 15.07 -24.07
C LEU A 438 16.87 15.52 -23.91
N TYR A 439 16.25 15.29 -22.74
CA TYR A 439 14.87 15.70 -22.49
C TYR A 439 14.69 17.22 -22.43
N LYS A 440 15.72 17.96 -21.99
CA LYS A 440 15.68 19.43 -21.96
C LYS A 440 15.61 20.03 -23.36
N ILE A 441 16.17 19.35 -24.37
CA ILE A 441 16.11 19.79 -25.78
C ILE A 441 14.71 19.61 -26.38
N ARG A 442 13.99 18.58 -25.93
CA ARG A 442 12.68 18.21 -26.47
C ARG A 442 11.50 18.94 -25.84
N ARG A 443 11.73 19.65 -24.73
CA ARG A 443 10.69 20.34 -23.94
C ARG A 443 10.45 21.76 -24.43
#